data_AF-A0A6N6JH13-F1
#
_entry.id   AF-A0A6N6JH13-F1
#
_cell.length_a   1.000
_cell.length_b   1.000
_cell.length_c   1.000
_cell.angle_alpha   90.00
_cell.angle_beta   90.00
_cell.angle_gamma   90.00
#
_symmetry.space_group_name_H-M   'P 1'
#
loop_
_entity.id
_entity.type
_entity.pdbx_description
1 polymer ?
#
loop_
_entity_poly.entity_id
_entity_poly.type
_entity_poly.pdbx_seq_one_letter_code
_entity_poly.pdbx_strand_id
1 'polypeptide(L)'
;MVEKSKEIASLKDFDELYELVRPIKDRIHGVGPLLHYDVCLRIATGFLEVKPELIYVHAGAKEGARALGLNTSNGKLKKDDFPAEVKRLDSAEDIEVFLCVKKDALKALRYNS
;
A
#
# COMPACT_ATOMS: atom_id res chain seq x y z
N MET A 1 18.44 -3.55 20.19
CA MET A 1 17.05 -4.00 19.93
C MET A 1 16.00 -3.13 20.63
N VAL A 2 16.24 -2.64 21.85
CA VAL A 2 15.24 -1.83 22.61
C VAL A 2 14.89 -0.48 21.97
N GLU A 3 15.85 0.19 21.31
CA GLU A 3 15.66 1.56 20.83
C GLU A 3 14.64 1.66 19.68
N LYS A 4 14.76 0.80 18.66
CA LYS A 4 13.83 0.81 17.53
C LYS A 4 12.40 0.43 17.91
N SER A 5 12.23 -0.42 18.92
CA SER A 5 10.91 -0.76 19.43
C SER A 5 10.23 0.43 20.11
N LYS A 6 10.99 1.28 20.83
CA LYS A 6 10.47 2.53 21.41
C LYS A 6 10.13 3.55 20.33
N GLU A 7 10.99 3.68 19.32
CA GLU A 7 10.78 4.54 18.15
C GLU A 7 9.46 4.17 17.44
N ILE A 8 9.28 2.88 17.10
CA ILE A 8 8.03 2.37 16.49
C ILE A 8 6.81 2.64 17.37
N ALA A 9 6.90 2.36 18.68
CA ALA A 9 5.78 2.55 19.61
C ALA A 9 5.30 4.00 19.76
N SER A 10 6.13 4.98 19.34
CA SER A 10 5.78 6.40 19.38
C SER A 10 5.09 6.91 18.10
N LEU A 11 5.12 6.12 17.02
CA LEU A 11 4.57 6.51 15.72
C LEU A 11 3.05 6.52 15.75
N LYS A 12 2.47 7.53 15.08
CA LYS A 12 1.01 7.70 14.95
C LYS A 12 0.54 7.72 13.50
N ASP A 13 1.49 7.61 12.58
CA ASP A 13 1.28 7.72 11.16
C ASP A 13 1.90 6.53 10.42
N PHE A 14 1.18 6.06 9.41
CA PHE A 14 1.61 4.91 8.63
C PHE A 14 2.81 5.24 7.74
N ASP A 15 2.86 6.46 7.18
CA ASP A 15 3.95 6.89 6.30
C ASP A 15 5.27 7.01 7.08
N GLU A 16 5.24 7.49 8.32
CA GLU A 16 6.40 7.51 9.22
C GLU A 16 6.94 6.09 9.48
N LEU A 17 6.05 5.13 9.76
CA LEU A 17 6.44 3.73 9.93
C LEU A 17 7.02 3.15 8.63
N TYR A 18 6.41 3.49 7.49
CA TYR A 18 6.87 3.05 6.18
C TYR A 18 8.29 3.55 5.89
N GLU A 19 8.60 4.82 6.13
CA GLU A 19 9.95 5.33 5.93
C GLU A 19 10.95 4.78 6.97
N LEU A 20 10.50 4.51 8.21
CA LEU A 20 11.35 3.91 9.23
C LEU A 20 11.80 2.48 8.88
N VAL A 21 10.92 1.68 8.29
CA VAL A 21 11.19 0.28 7.91
C VAL A 21 11.95 0.17 6.59
N ARG A 22 11.81 1.15 5.68
CA ARG A 22 12.47 1.19 4.37
C ARG A 22 13.98 0.84 4.39
N PRO A 23 14.84 1.47 5.21
CA PRO A 23 16.27 1.15 5.24
C PRO A 23 16.57 -0.27 5.72
N ILE A 24 15.65 -0.92 6.46
CA ILE A 24 15.76 -2.33 6.85
C ILE A 24 15.46 -3.21 5.64
N LYS A 25 14.36 -2.91 4.92
CA LYS A 25 13.99 -3.61 3.68
C LYS A 25 15.09 -3.52 2.61
N ASP A 26 15.78 -2.38 2.50
CA ASP A 26 16.85 -2.19 1.52
C ASP A 26 18.10 -3.06 1.77
N ARG A 27 18.25 -3.62 2.97
CA ARG A 27 19.35 -4.54 3.31
C ARG A 27 19.03 -6.00 2.98
N ILE A 28 17.79 -6.32 2.65
CA ILE A 28 17.37 -7.68 2.34
C ILE A 28 17.40 -7.85 0.83
N HIS A 29 18.22 -8.77 0.35
CA HIS A 29 18.31 -9.04 -1.09
C HIS A 29 17.08 -9.82 -1.57
N GLY A 30 16.60 -9.51 -2.78
CA GLY A 30 15.50 -10.24 -3.42
C GLY A 30 14.09 -9.86 -2.96
N VAL A 31 13.93 -8.87 -2.08
CA VAL A 31 12.59 -8.46 -1.60
C VAL A 31 12.11 -7.18 -2.26
N GLY A 32 10.86 -7.21 -2.71
CA GLY A 32 10.21 -6.09 -3.37
C GLY A 32 9.40 -5.19 -2.42
N PRO A 33 8.72 -4.16 -2.97
CA PRO A 33 7.86 -3.25 -2.22
C PRO A 33 6.68 -3.92 -1.51
N LEU A 34 6.27 -5.12 -1.95
CA LEU A 34 5.21 -5.90 -1.33
C LEU A 34 5.57 -6.30 0.10
N LEU A 35 6.75 -6.90 0.30
CA LEU A 35 7.19 -7.29 1.65
C LEU A 35 7.25 -6.08 2.58
N HIS A 36 7.70 -4.94 2.06
CA HIS A 36 7.77 -3.72 2.84
C HIS A 36 6.41 -3.29 3.35
N TYR A 37 5.42 -3.23 2.45
CA TYR A 37 4.06 -2.89 2.78
C TYR A 37 3.44 -3.89 3.76
N ASP A 38 3.57 -5.20 3.52
CA ASP A 38 3.01 -6.24 4.39
C ASP A 38 3.55 -6.18 5.82
N VAL A 39 4.86 -5.91 5.98
CA VAL A 39 5.49 -5.76 7.30
C VAL A 39 4.97 -4.51 8.00
N CYS A 40 4.94 -3.37 7.31
CA CYS A 40 4.42 -2.12 7.87
C CYS A 40 2.95 -2.25 8.26
N LEU A 41 2.12 -2.86 7.41
CA LEU A 41 0.69 -3.07 7.67
C LEU A 41 0.45 -3.92 8.91
N ARG A 42 1.18 -5.02 9.08
CA ARG A 42 1.09 -5.87 10.28
C ARG A 42 1.53 -5.15 11.55
N ILE A 43 2.59 -4.34 11.50
CA ILE A 43 3.04 -3.56 12.66
C ILE A 43 2.01 -2.45 12.97
N ALA A 44 1.59 -1.69 11.95
CA ALA A 44 0.66 -0.57 12.13
C ALA A 44 -0.67 -1.04 12.73
N THR A 45 -1.28 -2.07 12.14
CA THR A 45 -2.61 -2.56 12.56
C THR A 45 -2.54 -3.41 13.82
N GLY A 46 -1.49 -4.23 13.98
CA GLY A 46 -1.39 -5.19 15.08
C GLY A 46 -0.73 -4.65 16.34
N PHE A 47 0.04 -3.55 16.24
CA PHE A 47 0.79 -2.99 17.37
C PHE A 47 0.49 -1.51 17.65
N LEU A 48 0.18 -0.72 16.62
CA LEU A 48 -0.05 0.73 16.76
C LEU A 48 -1.52 1.15 16.63
N GLU A 49 -2.40 0.24 16.19
CA GLU A 49 -3.79 0.55 15.81
C GLU A 49 -3.90 1.68 14.76
N VAL A 50 -2.85 1.84 13.93
CA VAL A 50 -2.77 2.84 12.86
C VAL A 50 -3.16 2.19 11.53
N LYS A 51 -3.93 2.92 10.72
CA LYS A 51 -4.32 2.51 9.36
C LYS A 51 -3.68 3.44 8.32
N PRO A 52 -3.36 2.93 7.11
CA PRO A 52 -2.87 3.79 6.03
C PRO A 52 -3.99 4.74 5.54
N GLU A 53 -3.65 6.01 5.36
CA GLU A 53 -4.54 7.00 4.72
C GLU A 53 -4.38 6.99 3.19
N LEU A 54 -3.19 6.65 2.71
CA LEU A 54 -2.86 6.56 1.29
C LEU A 54 -2.91 5.11 0.81
N ILE A 55 -3.24 4.92 -0.47
CA ILE A 55 -3.23 3.61 -1.12
C ILE A 55 -1.82 3.36 -1.63
N TYR A 56 -1.09 2.46 -0.96
CA TYR A 56 0.25 2.06 -1.36
C TYR A 56 0.20 1.03 -2.49
N VAL A 57 0.74 1.39 -3.66
CA VAL A 57 0.70 0.54 -4.85
C VAL A 57 2.01 -0.24 -5.03
N HIS A 58 2.14 -1.36 -4.31
CA HIS A 58 3.20 -2.35 -4.59
C HIS A 58 2.93 -3.10 -5.90
N ALA A 59 3.76 -4.10 -6.25
CA ALA A 59 3.75 -4.76 -7.57
C ALA A 59 2.34 -5.15 -8.08
N GLY A 60 1.57 -5.91 -7.30
CA GLY A 60 0.20 -6.31 -7.68
C GLY A 60 -0.79 -5.14 -7.81
N ALA A 61 -0.95 -4.32 -6.76
CA ALA A 61 -1.84 -3.17 -6.77
C ALA A 61 -1.48 -2.13 -7.86
N LYS A 62 -0.20 -1.98 -8.17
CA LYS A 62 0.29 -1.11 -9.25
C LYS A 62 -0.25 -1.52 -10.61
N GLU A 63 -0.34 -2.81 -10.88
CA GLU A 63 -0.93 -3.32 -12.12
C GLU A 63 -2.44 -3.05 -12.18
N GLY A 64 -3.16 -3.26 -11.08
CA GLY A 64 -4.59 -2.91 -10.98
C GLY A 64 -4.84 -1.42 -11.16
N ALA A 65 -4.06 -0.56 -10.52
CA ALA A 65 -4.17 0.90 -10.63
C ALA A 65 -3.88 1.38 -12.06
N ARG A 66 -2.85 0.83 -12.71
CA ARG A 66 -2.58 1.08 -14.14
C ARG A 66 -3.71 0.60 -15.05
N ALA A 67 -4.38 -0.49 -14.67
CA ALA A 67 -5.55 -0.96 -15.39
C ALA A 67 -6.78 -0.04 -15.21
N LEU A 68 -6.79 0.83 -14.20
CA LEU A 68 -7.77 1.92 -14.05
C LEU A 68 -7.31 3.24 -14.68
N GLY A 69 -6.15 3.27 -15.36
CA GLY A 69 -5.61 4.49 -15.97
C GLY A 69 -4.90 5.45 -15.00
N LEU A 70 -4.60 5.01 -13.77
CA LEU A 70 -4.02 5.86 -12.73
C LEU A 70 -2.49 5.99 -12.85
N ASN A 71 -1.97 7.17 -12.50
CA ASN A 71 -0.53 7.42 -12.44
C ASN A 71 0.09 6.82 -11.17
N THR A 72 0.88 5.77 -11.32
CA THR A 72 1.50 5.02 -10.22
C THR A 72 2.98 5.33 -10.00
N SER A 73 3.50 6.42 -10.58
CA SER A 73 4.92 6.79 -10.48
C SER A 73 5.37 7.04 -9.04
N ASN A 74 4.51 7.64 -8.22
CA ASN A 74 4.82 7.98 -6.82
C ASN A 74 4.65 6.82 -5.82
N GLY A 75 4.24 5.62 -6.28
CA GLY A 75 4.07 4.46 -5.40
C GLY A 75 2.92 4.56 -4.39
N LYS A 76 2.23 5.70 -4.31
CA LYS A 76 1.07 5.95 -3.45
C LYS A 76 0.00 6.71 -4.24
N LEU A 77 -1.27 6.50 -3.90
CA LEU A 77 -2.44 7.18 -4.46
C LEU A 77 -3.34 7.68 -3.34
N LYS A 78 -4.12 8.73 -3.61
CA LYS A 78 -5.18 9.22 -2.74
C LYS A 78 -6.50 8.57 -3.14
N LYS A 79 -7.42 8.40 -2.19
CA LYS A 79 -8.77 7.88 -2.47
C LYS A 79 -9.50 8.70 -3.54
N ASP A 80 -9.23 10.00 -3.61
CA ASP A 80 -9.81 10.90 -4.60
C ASP A 80 -9.35 10.66 -6.03
N ASP A 81 -8.20 10.01 -6.23
CA ASP A 81 -7.65 9.68 -7.55
C ASP A 81 -8.49 8.61 -8.27
N PHE A 82 -9.36 7.90 -7.54
CA PHE A 82 -10.09 6.73 -8.06
C PHE A 82 -11.46 7.09 -8.69
N PRO A 83 -12.05 6.19 -9.51
CA PRO A 83 -13.45 6.29 -9.92
C PRO A 83 -14.41 6.22 -8.73
N ALA A 84 -15.61 6.81 -8.88
CA ALA A 84 -16.62 6.87 -7.81
C ALA A 84 -16.98 5.48 -7.27
N GLU A 85 -16.94 4.45 -8.11
CA GLU A 85 -17.23 3.06 -7.76
C GLU A 85 -16.23 2.47 -6.77
N VAL A 86 -14.95 2.80 -6.97
CA VAL A 86 -13.85 2.31 -6.12
C VAL A 86 -13.80 3.11 -4.82
N LYS A 87 -14.16 4.39 -4.84
CA LYS A 87 -14.25 5.23 -3.63
C LYS A 87 -15.27 4.72 -2.60
N ARG A 88 -16.19 3.82 -3.00
CA ARG A 88 -17.15 3.17 -2.08
C ARG A 88 -16.50 2.14 -1.16
N LEU A 89 -15.29 1.69 -1.45
CA LEU A 89 -14.54 0.83 -0.52
C LEU A 89 -14.16 1.64 0.72
N ASP A 90 -14.23 1.02 1.89
CA ASP A 90 -14.20 1.74 3.16
C ASP A 90 -12.80 2.32 3.45
N SER A 91 -11.75 1.52 3.27
CA SER A 91 -10.38 1.90 3.63
C SER A 91 -9.40 1.93 2.44
N ALA A 92 -8.23 2.55 2.64
CA ALA A 92 -7.14 2.51 1.68
C ALA A 92 -6.61 1.08 1.48
N GLU A 93 -6.65 0.26 2.53
CA GLU A 93 -6.31 -1.17 2.49
C GLU A 93 -7.28 -1.95 1.60
N ASP A 94 -8.60 -1.73 1.72
CA ASP A 94 -9.59 -2.40 0.87
C ASP A 94 -9.38 -2.07 -0.61
N ILE A 95 -9.04 -0.81 -0.91
CA ILE A 95 -8.73 -0.38 -2.27
C ILE A 95 -7.44 -1.06 -2.76
N GLU A 96 -6.38 -1.08 -1.96
CA GLU A 96 -5.13 -1.78 -2.30
C GLU A 96 -5.41 -3.26 -2.63
N VAL A 97 -6.09 -3.97 -1.72
CA VAL A 97 -6.44 -5.38 -1.88
C VAL A 97 -7.26 -5.61 -3.14
N PHE A 98 -8.27 -4.76 -3.39
CA PHE A 98 -9.06 -4.81 -4.62
C PHE A 98 -8.18 -4.71 -5.86
N LEU A 99 -7.29 -3.72 -5.92
CA LEU A 99 -6.38 -3.54 -7.06
C LEU A 99 -5.45 -4.73 -7.25
N CYS A 100 -4.89 -5.27 -6.16
CA CYS A 100 -3.94 -6.37 -6.20
C CYS A 100 -4.60 -7.70 -6.62
N VAL A 101 -5.75 -8.00 -6.04
CA VAL A 101 -6.47 -9.27 -6.27
C VAL A 101 -7.18 -9.25 -7.61
N LYS A 102 -7.79 -8.11 -8.01
CA LYS A 102 -8.57 -8.00 -9.26
C LYS A 102 -7.76 -7.48 -10.44
N LYS A 103 -6.43 -7.31 -10.33
CA LYS A 103 -5.57 -6.79 -11.41
C LYS A 103 -5.83 -7.41 -12.78
N ASP A 104 -6.03 -8.74 -12.85
CA ASP A 104 -6.21 -9.42 -14.13
C ASP A 104 -7.62 -9.19 -14.72
N ALA A 105 -8.64 -9.13 -13.87
CA ALA A 105 -9.99 -8.74 -14.28
C ALA A 105 -10.04 -7.27 -14.75
N LEU A 106 -9.35 -6.37 -14.04
CA LEU A 106 -9.25 -4.95 -14.41
C LEU A 106 -8.52 -4.78 -15.75
N LYS A 107 -7.45 -5.54 -16.00
CA LYS A 107 -6.76 -5.54 -17.30
C LYS A 107 -7.65 -6.04 -18.43
N ALA A 108 -8.45 -7.09 -18.18
CA ALA A 108 -9.38 -7.61 -19.18
C ALA A 108 -10.47 -6.60 -19.55
N LEU A 109 -10.93 -5.77 -18.60
CA LEU A 109 -11.87 -4.68 -18.89
C LEU A 109 -11.29 -3.63 -19.83
N ARG A 110 -10.00 -3.30 -19.70
CA ARG A 110 -9.33 -2.36 -20.61
C ARG A 110 -9.25 -2.83 -22.05
N TYR A 111 -9.34 -4.13 -22.33
CA TYR A 111 -9.33 -4.65 -23.69
C TYR A 111 -10.65 -4.39 -24.45
N ASN A 112 -11.72 -4.00 -23.76
CA ASN A 112 -13.05 -3.79 -24.33
C ASN A 112 -13.45 -2.31 -24.43
N SER A 113 -12.52 -1.38 -24.19
CA SER A 113 -12.72 0.08 -24.25
C SER A 113 -11.87 0.70 -25.35
#